data_AF-A0A6C0H8S2-F1
#
_entry.id   AF-A0A6C0H8S2-F1
#
_cell.length_a   1.000
_cell.length_b   1.000
_cell.length_c   1.000
_cell.angle_alpha   90.00
_cell.angle_beta   90.00
_cell.angle_gamma   90.00
#
_symmetry.space_group_name_H-M   'P 1'
#
loop_
_entity.id
_entity.type
_entity.pdbx_description
1 polymer ?
#
loop_
_entity_poly.entity_id
_entity_poly.type
_entity_poly.pdbx_seq_one_letter_code
_entity_poly.pdbx_strand_id
1 'polypeptide(L)'
;MKNNESSQILNICYLNEKDKMIINKNPHCAEFFCTLQNIYDCTKCKNYLIKHNNIRLIYKDNKDNNDDNNNNELVSFCKNKCLNGYIYDFLDEEQITSSKIDKYKIMKNFYNKKFIYTLEQIKYKIKYELTVPKPRTVVHWGQLKLLLTTVLFLINVIDETDKEVHIIYAGSAPGDNIHIIFDLFPNTLWYLIDPRKHFDKIYEHKQVKEVIEDYFTNETALYFANKNISTNHKLLFISDIRVEPSDDGIIKDQNQQIEWHKIIKPMYSWFKFRCPFNINTKYKYYKGINYLQPYAPISSTETRLLLKQDLIEYSYNSKKYEGKLLYFNRIIRPSYFIKSIISDNNYFDHCYDCTYFSYLIKNYINKFPTFNPYNSSNIFDIMKKITNYIARKRNNSIANMNNYIRTNLIFNDN
;
A
#
# COMPACT_ATOMS: atom_id res chain seq x y z
N MET A 1 -9.11 -17.92 -27.55
CA MET A 1 -8.69 -16.52 -27.70
C MET A 1 -9.71 -15.82 -28.58
N LYS A 2 -10.71 -15.17 -27.98
CA LYS A 2 -11.50 -14.13 -28.65
C LYS A 2 -10.91 -12.81 -28.18
N ASN A 3 -10.50 -11.97 -29.13
CA ASN A 3 -10.18 -10.58 -28.87
C ASN A 3 -11.48 -9.92 -28.39
N ASN A 4 -11.65 -9.80 -27.07
CA ASN A 4 -12.63 -8.89 -26.51
C ASN A 4 -11.97 -7.51 -26.54
N GLU A 5 -12.24 -6.74 -27.59
CA GLU A 5 -12.10 -5.29 -27.53
C GLU A 5 -12.90 -4.82 -26.31
N SER A 6 -12.21 -4.36 -25.27
CA SER A 6 -12.84 -3.88 -24.04
C SER A 6 -13.57 -2.58 -24.35
N SER A 7 -14.91 -2.64 -24.41
CA SER A 7 -15.75 -1.45 -24.48
C SER A 7 -15.53 -0.61 -23.21
N GLN A 8 -14.80 0.51 -23.35
CA GLN A 8 -14.57 1.45 -22.25
C GLN A 8 -15.90 2.12 -21.87
N ILE A 9 -16.49 1.71 -20.74
CA ILE A 9 -17.68 2.33 -20.17
C ILE A 9 -17.27 3.59 -19.41
N LEU A 10 -17.95 4.69 -19.69
CA LEU A 10 -17.77 5.93 -18.95
C LEU A 10 -18.85 5.99 -17.87
N ASN A 11 -18.47 6.14 -16.61
CA ASN A 11 -19.40 6.29 -15.51
C ASN A 11 -19.16 7.59 -14.76
N ILE A 12 -20.23 8.20 -14.23
CA ILE A 12 -20.16 9.41 -13.43
C ILE A 12 -20.71 9.12 -12.04
N CYS A 13 -19.97 9.53 -11.01
CA CYS A 13 -20.42 9.49 -9.63
C CYS A 13 -20.97 10.86 -9.24
N TYR A 14 -22.28 10.96 -9.04
CA TYR A 14 -22.93 12.18 -8.57
C TYR A 14 -22.84 12.28 -7.05
N LEU A 15 -22.28 13.39 -6.58
CA LEU A 15 -22.04 13.66 -5.17
C LEU A 15 -22.86 14.87 -4.74
N ASN A 16 -23.54 14.78 -3.60
CA ASN A 16 -24.17 15.95 -3.00
C ASN A 16 -23.10 16.91 -2.41
N GLU A 17 -23.48 18.16 -2.12
CA GLU A 17 -22.56 19.18 -1.59
C GLU A 17 -21.83 18.76 -0.32
N LYS A 18 -22.52 18.04 0.58
CA LYS A 18 -21.91 17.55 1.82
C LYS A 18 -20.80 16.53 1.54
N ASP A 19 -21.03 15.60 0.62
CA ASP A 19 -20.05 14.59 0.24
C ASP A 19 -18.88 15.24 -0.52
N LYS A 20 -19.14 16.20 -1.41
CA LYS A 20 -18.10 17.01 -2.08
C LYS A 20 -17.19 17.70 -1.06
N MET A 21 -17.74 18.34 -0.03
CA MET A 21 -16.96 19.00 1.03
C MET A 21 -16.06 18.02 1.79
N ILE A 22 -16.57 16.81 2.10
CA ILE A 22 -15.79 15.78 2.80
C ILE A 22 -14.67 15.26 1.91
N ILE A 23 -14.95 14.94 0.64
CA ILE A 23 -13.97 14.43 -0.32
C ILE A 23 -12.90 15.49 -0.61
N ASN A 24 -13.23 16.79 -0.57
CA ASN A 24 -12.23 17.84 -0.79
C ASN A 24 -11.14 17.84 0.30
N LYS A 25 -11.54 17.53 1.54
CA LYS A 25 -10.65 17.38 2.70
C LYS A 25 -9.96 16.02 2.76
N ASN A 26 -10.60 14.97 2.25
CA ASN A 26 -10.08 13.60 2.23
C ASN A 26 -10.27 12.96 0.86
N PRO A 27 -9.48 13.33 -0.17
CA PRO A 27 -9.71 12.86 -1.54
C PRO A 27 -9.79 11.33 -1.65
N HIS A 28 -8.96 10.63 -0.88
CA HIS A 28 -8.89 9.17 -0.91
C HIS A 28 -10.17 8.46 -0.41
N CYS A 29 -11.17 9.18 0.10
CA CYS A 29 -12.46 8.62 0.48
C CYS A 29 -13.54 8.62 -0.60
N ALA A 30 -13.31 9.12 -1.82
CA ALA A 30 -14.38 9.23 -2.82
C ALA A 30 -15.07 7.88 -3.09
N GLU A 31 -14.31 6.78 -3.09
CA GLU A 31 -14.85 5.42 -3.21
C GLU A 31 -15.91 5.06 -2.15
N PHE A 32 -15.87 5.70 -0.99
CA PHE A 32 -16.85 5.50 0.09
C PHE A 32 -18.23 6.05 -0.28
N PHE A 33 -18.27 7.17 -1.01
CA PHE A 33 -19.49 7.91 -1.36
C PHE A 33 -20.06 7.55 -2.73
N CYS A 34 -19.22 7.00 -3.62
CA CYS A 34 -19.65 6.48 -4.92
C CYS A 34 -20.24 5.07 -4.77
N THR A 35 -21.46 5.00 -4.23
CA THR A 35 -22.27 3.78 -4.17
C THR A 35 -22.98 3.52 -5.50
N LEU A 36 -23.51 2.30 -5.68
CA LEU A 36 -24.28 1.91 -6.87
C LEU A 36 -25.35 2.94 -7.26
N GLN A 37 -26.02 3.54 -6.28
CA GLN A 37 -27.12 4.48 -6.49
C GLN A 37 -26.67 5.83 -7.03
N ASN A 38 -25.39 6.16 -6.86
CA ASN A 38 -24.80 7.45 -7.25
C ASN A 38 -24.02 7.35 -8.57
N ILE A 39 -23.93 6.16 -9.18
CA ILE A 39 -23.17 5.89 -10.39
C ILE A 39 -24.12 5.84 -11.59
N TYR A 40 -23.78 6.58 -12.65
CA TYR A 40 -24.57 6.68 -13.87
C TYR A 40 -23.72 6.38 -15.10
N ASP A 41 -24.23 5.53 -15.99
CA ASP A 41 -23.60 5.22 -17.28
C ASP A 41 -23.70 6.42 -18.24
N CYS A 42 -22.54 6.92 -18.65
CA CYS A 42 -22.34 8.01 -19.58
C CYS A 42 -21.54 7.58 -20.82
N THR A 43 -21.43 6.27 -21.10
CA THR A 43 -20.65 5.70 -22.22
C THR A 43 -21.01 6.32 -23.56
N LYS A 44 -22.30 6.60 -23.79
CA LYS A 44 -22.79 7.26 -25.02
C LYS A 44 -22.25 8.69 -25.22
N CYS A 45 -21.69 9.31 -24.18
CA CYS A 45 -21.15 10.68 -24.22
C CYS A 45 -19.61 10.71 -24.23
N LYS A 46 -18.94 9.55 -24.30
CA LYS A 46 -17.47 9.40 -24.24
C LYS A 46 -16.74 10.27 -25.26
N ASN A 47 -17.14 10.21 -26.54
CA ASN A 47 -16.45 10.92 -27.62
C ASN A 47 -16.54 12.45 -27.47
N TYR A 48 -17.70 12.96 -27.02
CA TYR A 48 -17.88 14.38 -26.71
C TYR A 48 -16.93 14.83 -25.59
N LEU A 49 -16.84 14.04 -24.52
CA LEU A 49 -16.07 14.42 -23.33
C LEU A 49 -14.56 14.35 -23.53
N ILE A 50 -14.08 13.40 -24.34
CA ILE A 50 -12.68 13.33 -24.76
C ILE A 50 -12.31 14.54 -25.62
N LYS A 51 -13.16 14.89 -26.60
CA LYS A 51 -12.92 16.01 -27.52
C LYS A 51 -12.87 17.38 -26.84
N HIS A 52 -13.62 17.55 -25.74
CA HIS A 52 -13.64 18.79 -24.96
C HIS A 52 -12.64 18.83 -23.79
N ASN A 53 -11.65 17.92 -23.75
CA ASN A 53 -10.57 17.89 -22.74
C ASN A 53 -11.04 17.77 -21.27
N ASN A 54 -12.31 17.39 -21.04
CA ASN A 54 -12.90 17.37 -19.71
C ASN A 54 -12.66 16.07 -18.95
N ILE A 55 -11.89 15.12 -19.51
CA ILE A 55 -11.53 13.89 -18.81
C ILE A 55 -10.10 13.44 -19.12
N ARG A 56 -9.30 13.18 -18.07
CA ARG A 56 -8.02 12.45 -18.18
C ARG A 56 -8.24 10.96 -17.95
N LEU A 57 -7.98 10.15 -18.97
CA LEU A 57 -7.94 8.68 -18.89
C LEU A 57 -6.72 8.25 -18.05
N ILE A 58 -6.95 7.52 -16.96
CA ILE A 58 -5.89 7.13 -15.99
C ILE A 58 -4.97 6.01 -16.51
N TYR A 59 -5.30 5.34 -17.63
CA TYR A 59 -4.56 4.19 -18.14
C TYR A 59 -3.93 4.37 -19.53
N LYS A 60 -3.51 5.59 -19.92
CA LYS A 60 -2.51 5.71 -20.99
C LYS A 60 -1.11 5.48 -20.40
N ASP A 61 -0.77 4.21 -20.21
CA ASP A 61 0.64 3.82 -20.38
C ASP A 61 1.03 4.15 -21.83
N ASN A 62 2.25 4.67 -22.01
CA ASN A 62 2.81 5.22 -23.25
C ASN A 62 2.99 4.20 -24.40
N LYS A 63 1.93 3.54 -24.84
CA LYS A 63 1.87 2.80 -26.12
C LYS A 63 0.46 2.90 -26.66
N ASP A 64 0.29 3.82 -27.61
CA ASP A 64 -0.64 3.78 -28.75
C ASP A 64 -0.97 5.22 -29.16
N ASN A 65 -0.01 5.80 -29.90
CA ASN A 65 -0.26 6.89 -30.84
C ASN A 65 -0.81 6.27 -32.13
N ASN A 66 -2.02 5.71 -32.08
CA ASN A 66 -2.77 5.47 -33.30
C ASN A 66 -4.04 6.32 -33.23
N ASP A 67 -4.04 7.34 -34.08
CA ASP A 67 -5.19 8.16 -34.42
C ASP A 67 -6.26 7.29 -35.06
N ASP A 68 -7.27 6.89 -34.27
CA ASP A 68 -8.54 6.41 -34.84
C ASP A 68 -9.37 7.62 -35.29
N ASN A 69 -8.92 8.21 -36.40
CA ASN A 69 -9.77 8.99 -37.29
C ASN A 69 -10.70 8.02 -38.01
N ASN A 70 -11.85 7.69 -37.41
CA ASN A 70 -13.08 7.37 -38.14
C ASN A 70 -14.22 7.05 -37.16
N ASN A 71 -15.02 8.07 -36.86
CA ASN A 71 -16.50 7.96 -36.77
C ASN A 71 -17.08 9.37 -36.53
N ASN A 72 -17.49 10.00 -37.62
CA ASN A 72 -18.20 11.28 -37.64
C ASN A 72 -19.67 11.09 -37.25
N GLU A 73 -19.96 10.84 -35.97
CA GLU A 73 -21.21 11.28 -35.38
C GLU A 73 -20.95 12.50 -34.52
N LEU A 74 -21.35 13.67 -35.04
CA LEU A 74 -21.41 14.93 -34.31
C LEU A 74 -22.48 14.83 -33.22
N VAL A 75 -22.15 14.20 -32.09
CA VAL A 75 -22.93 14.35 -30.86
C VAL A 75 -22.68 15.76 -30.34
N SER A 76 -23.56 16.69 -30.73
CA SER A 76 -23.43 18.14 -30.48
C SER A 76 -23.69 18.55 -29.02
N PHE A 77 -24.10 17.64 -28.14
CA PHE A 77 -24.43 17.93 -26.75
C PHE A 77 -24.52 16.64 -25.91
N CYS A 78 -23.89 16.56 -24.72
CA CYS A 78 -24.25 15.49 -23.78
C CYS A 78 -25.65 15.78 -23.21
N LYS A 79 -26.64 14.95 -23.58
CA LYS A 79 -28.02 15.02 -23.06
C LYS A 79 -28.12 14.96 -21.53
N ASN A 80 -27.17 14.31 -20.87
CA ASN A 80 -27.13 14.12 -19.41
C ASN A 80 -26.30 15.18 -18.66
N LYS A 81 -25.85 16.28 -19.29
CA LYS A 81 -24.90 17.24 -18.69
C LYS A 81 -23.71 16.54 -18.00
N CYS A 82 -23.10 15.59 -18.71
CA CYS A 82 -22.02 14.69 -18.30
C CYS A 82 -20.69 15.42 -18.05
N LEU A 83 -20.73 16.65 -17.60
CA LEU A 83 -19.56 17.39 -17.25
C LEU A 83 -19.05 16.70 -15.99
N ASN A 84 -17.86 16.11 -16.10
CA ASN A 84 -17.04 15.63 -14.98
C ASN A 84 -17.43 14.27 -14.39
N GLY A 85 -16.53 13.30 -14.56
CA GLY A 85 -16.73 11.94 -14.09
C GLY A 85 -15.46 11.11 -14.09
N TYR A 86 -15.57 9.90 -13.55
CA TYR A 86 -14.45 8.97 -13.40
C TYR A 86 -14.56 7.86 -14.46
N ILE A 87 -13.61 7.77 -15.40
CA ILE A 87 -13.60 6.66 -16.38
C ILE A 87 -13.02 5.42 -15.71
N TYR A 88 -13.70 4.28 -15.84
CA TYR A 88 -13.21 3.00 -15.34
C TYR A 88 -13.64 1.82 -16.23
N ASP A 89 -12.82 0.76 -16.24
CA ASP A 89 -13.10 -0.46 -17.01
C ASP A 89 -14.27 -1.29 -16.46
N PHE A 90 -14.90 -2.04 -17.36
CA PHE A 90 -16.16 -2.76 -17.17
C PHE A 90 -16.08 -4.05 -16.33
N LEU A 91 -17.22 -4.42 -15.72
CA LEU A 91 -17.61 -5.77 -15.30
C LEU A 91 -19.05 -6.03 -15.81
N ASP A 92 -19.33 -7.21 -16.35
CA ASP A 92 -20.66 -7.59 -16.87
C ASP A 92 -21.79 -7.29 -15.88
N GLU A 93 -22.79 -6.52 -16.33
CA GLU A 93 -23.96 -6.11 -15.52
C GLU A 93 -24.71 -7.31 -14.92
N GLU A 94 -24.72 -8.45 -15.62
CA GLU A 94 -25.35 -9.69 -15.17
C GLU A 94 -24.74 -10.26 -13.87
N GLN A 95 -23.54 -9.81 -13.47
CA GLN A 95 -22.87 -10.26 -12.26
C GLN A 95 -23.12 -9.36 -11.03
N ILE A 96 -23.84 -8.24 -11.19
CA ILE A 96 -23.98 -7.19 -10.17
C ILE A 96 -25.40 -7.23 -9.58
N THR A 97 -25.62 -8.07 -8.57
CA THR A 97 -26.99 -8.31 -8.04
C THR A 97 -27.33 -7.55 -6.76
N SER A 98 -26.36 -6.91 -6.09
CA SER A 98 -26.47 -5.96 -4.98
C SER A 98 -25.20 -6.07 -4.12
N SER A 99 -24.61 -4.95 -3.71
CA SER A 99 -23.42 -5.01 -2.87
C SER A 99 -23.78 -4.97 -1.39
N LYS A 100 -23.65 -6.10 -0.67
CA LYS A 100 -23.82 -6.09 0.80
C LYS A 100 -22.74 -5.22 1.46
N ILE A 101 -21.63 -4.96 0.76
CA ILE A 101 -20.59 -4.02 1.18
C ILE A 101 -21.12 -2.61 1.42
N ASP A 102 -22.10 -2.17 0.62
CA ASP A 102 -22.62 -0.80 0.70
C ASP A 102 -23.39 -0.59 2.02
N LYS A 103 -23.95 -1.66 2.60
CA LYS A 103 -24.54 -1.63 3.95
C LYS A 103 -23.52 -1.32 5.05
N TYR A 104 -22.24 -1.57 4.81
CA TYR A 104 -21.16 -1.21 5.73
C TYR A 104 -20.63 0.21 5.49
N LYS A 105 -20.85 0.80 4.30
CA LYS A 105 -20.42 2.15 3.93
C LYS A 105 -21.40 3.23 4.42
N ILE A 106 -21.72 3.21 5.71
CA ILE A 106 -22.54 4.22 6.36
C ILE A 106 -21.68 5.27 7.06
N MET A 107 -22.18 6.50 7.19
CA MET A 107 -21.46 7.62 7.82
C MET A 107 -20.89 7.30 9.21
N LYS A 108 -21.61 6.50 10.00
CA LYS A 108 -21.15 6.02 11.31
C LYS A 108 -19.83 5.25 11.25
N ASN A 109 -19.58 4.51 10.18
CA ASN A 109 -18.37 3.71 9.99
C ASN A 109 -17.27 4.49 9.26
N PHE A 110 -17.61 5.59 8.61
CA PHE A 110 -16.66 6.46 7.91
C PHE A 110 -15.73 7.19 8.88
N TYR A 111 -16.27 7.72 9.97
CA TYR A 111 -15.47 8.45 10.94
C TYR A 111 -14.85 7.52 11.99
N ASN A 112 -13.54 7.32 11.91
CA ASN A 112 -12.80 6.43 12.78
C ASN A 112 -12.08 7.22 13.88
N LYS A 113 -12.42 6.91 15.13
CA LYS A 113 -11.78 7.51 16.33
C LYS A 113 -10.55 6.76 16.81
N LYS A 114 -10.43 5.47 16.47
CA LYS A 114 -9.35 4.59 16.89
C LYS A 114 -8.50 4.23 15.67
N PHE A 115 -7.22 4.55 15.74
CA PHE A 115 -6.25 4.10 14.74
C PHE A 115 -5.92 2.62 14.96
N ILE A 116 -5.77 1.87 13.87
CA ILE A 116 -5.43 0.44 13.89
C ILE A 116 -4.24 0.17 12.96
N TYR A 117 -3.42 -0.80 13.30
CA TYR A 117 -2.21 -1.13 12.55
C TYR A 117 -1.89 -2.63 12.53
N THR A 118 -2.71 -3.46 13.19
CA THR A 118 -2.59 -4.93 13.12
C THR A 118 -3.89 -5.57 12.65
N LEU A 119 -3.77 -6.75 12.03
CA LEU A 119 -4.89 -7.56 11.57
C LEU A 119 -5.84 -7.95 12.72
N GLU A 120 -5.30 -8.17 13.91
CA GLU A 120 -6.08 -8.55 15.08
C GLU A 120 -7.08 -7.47 15.51
N GLN A 121 -6.68 -6.19 15.37
CA GLN A 121 -7.51 -5.03 15.71
C GLN A 121 -8.71 -4.83 14.77
N ILE A 122 -8.71 -5.46 13.60
CA ILE A 122 -9.87 -5.46 12.69
C ILE A 122 -10.98 -6.32 13.30
N LYS A 123 -12.08 -5.67 13.68
CA LYS A 123 -13.22 -6.32 14.36
C LYS A 123 -14.12 -7.10 13.40
N TYR A 124 -14.31 -6.59 12.18
CA TYR A 124 -15.25 -7.13 11.21
C TYR A 124 -14.54 -7.91 10.11
N LYS A 125 -15.25 -8.86 9.53
CA LYS A 125 -14.87 -9.55 8.30
C LYS A 125 -16.05 -9.54 7.36
N ILE A 126 -15.80 -9.42 6.07
CA ILE A 126 -16.82 -9.51 5.01
C ILE A 126 -16.43 -10.61 4.02
N LYS A 127 -17.40 -11.08 3.23
CA LYS A 127 -17.13 -12.01 2.14
C LYS A 127 -16.75 -11.21 0.89
N TYR A 128 -15.93 -11.81 0.03
CA TYR A 128 -15.68 -11.26 -1.29
C TYR A 128 -16.99 -11.20 -2.07
N GLU A 129 -17.23 -10.06 -2.69
CA GLU A 129 -18.39 -9.78 -3.53
C GLU A 129 -17.89 -8.99 -4.73
N LEU A 130 -18.33 -9.36 -5.93
CA LEU A 130 -18.18 -8.51 -7.09
C LEU A 130 -19.03 -7.26 -6.88
N THR A 131 -18.42 -6.10 -7.03
CA THR A 131 -19.12 -4.81 -6.94
C THR A 131 -18.96 -4.10 -8.27
N VAL A 132 -19.86 -3.17 -8.59
CA VAL A 132 -19.56 -2.19 -9.64
C VAL A 132 -18.18 -1.61 -9.38
N PRO A 133 -17.39 -1.39 -10.44
CA PRO A 133 -16.15 -0.67 -10.27
C PRO A 133 -16.45 0.74 -9.73
N LYS A 134 -15.58 1.21 -8.84
CA LYS A 134 -15.73 2.48 -8.12
C LYS A 134 -14.47 3.30 -8.32
N PRO A 135 -14.51 4.63 -8.14
CA PRO A 135 -13.30 5.45 -8.22
C PRO A 135 -12.29 4.98 -7.19
N ARG A 136 -11.20 4.41 -7.69
CA ARG A 136 -10.12 3.83 -6.87
C ARG A 136 -9.18 4.94 -6.45
N THR A 137 -9.59 5.67 -5.43
CA THR A 137 -8.90 6.88 -4.97
C THR A 137 -7.77 6.59 -3.99
N VAL A 138 -7.73 5.40 -3.39
CA VAL A 138 -6.63 5.00 -2.50
C VAL A 138 -5.33 4.83 -3.30
N VAL A 139 -4.24 5.40 -2.80
CA VAL A 139 -2.95 5.41 -3.49
C VAL A 139 -2.12 4.18 -3.17
N HIS A 140 -1.64 3.50 -4.20
CA HIS A 140 -0.51 2.59 -4.08
C HIS A 140 0.80 3.33 -4.31
N TRP A 141 1.75 3.20 -3.38
CA TRP A 141 3.10 3.72 -3.56
C TRP A 141 4.13 2.75 -3.01
N GLY A 142 4.63 1.84 -3.87
CA GLY A 142 5.49 0.73 -3.48
C GLY A 142 6.70 1.13 -2.63
N GLN A 143 7.50 2.11 -3.06
CA GLN A 143 8.70 2.53 -2.33
C GLN A 143 8.38 3.15 -0.96
N LEU A 144 7.32 3.98 -0.88
CA LEU A 144 6.88 4.54 0.40
C LEU A 144 6.30 3.45 1.32
N LYS A 145 5.53 2.49 0.77
CA LYS A 145 5.07 1.30 1.50
C LYS A 145 6.25 0.58 2.13
N LEU A 146 7.28 0.24 1.33
CA LEU A 146 8.45 -0.48 1.82
C LEU A 146 9.19 0.30 2.91
N LEU A 147 9.48 1.59 2.69
CA LEU A 147 10.06 2.48 3.70
C LEU A 147 9.30 2.39 5.03
N LEU A 148 7.99 2.68 5.00
CA LEU A 148 7.18 2.79 6.20
C LEU A 148 7.01 1.45 6.91
N THR A 149 6.90 0.35 6.17
CA THR A 149 6.84 -0.98 6.77
C THR A 149 8.14 -1.38 7.44
N THR A 150 9.29 -0.97 6.90
CA THR A 150 10.58 -1.21 7.55
C THR A 150 10.77 -0.29 8.75
N VAL A 151 10.42 0.99 8.65
CA VAL A 151 10.41 1.91 9.81
C VAL A 151 9.53 1.38 10.94
N LEU A 152 8.32 0.89 10.60
CA LEU A 152 7.44 0.22 11.56
C LEU A 152 8.16 -0.95 12.25
N PHE A 153 8.79 -1.85 11.50
CA PHE A 153 9.54 -2.96 12.08
C PHE A 153 10.59 -2.47 13.07
N LEU A 154 11.48 -1.57 12.63
CA LEU A 154 12.61 -1.10 13.43
C LEU A 154 12.15 -0.35 14.69
N ILE A 155 11.09 0.46 14.63
CA ILE A 155 10.49 1.08 15.83
C ILE A 155 10.06 0.03 16.87
N ASN A 156 9.55 -1.13 16.41
CA ASN A 156 9.05 -2.17 17.32
C ASN A 156 10.17 -3.01 17.96
N VAL A 157 11.38 -3.06 17.39
CA VAL A 157 12.41 -4.03 17.81
C VAL A 157 13.78 -3.44 18.17
N ILE A 158 14.04 -2.20 17.75
CA ILE A 158 15.26 -1.45 18.08
C ILE A 158 14.95 -0.46 19.19
N ASP A 159 15.88 -0.31 20.12
CA ASP A 159 15.90 0.74 21.12
C ASP A 159 17.09 1.66 20.87
N GLU A 160 16.97 2.94 21.24
CA GLU A 160 18.02 3.94 21.01
C GLU A 160 19.35 3.59 21.73
N THR A 161 19.25 2.83 22.82
CA THR A 161 20.40 2.34 23.59
C THR A 161 21.10 1.13 22.97
N ASP A 162 20.54 0.53 21.92
CA ASP A 162 21.20 -0.56 21.20
C ASP A 162 22.48 0.00 20.56
N LYS A 163 23.65 -0.51 20.98
CA LYS A 163 24.94 -0.07 20.45
C LYS A 163 25.07 -0.34 18.96
N GLU A 164 24.70 -1.56 18.55
CA GLU A 164 24.86 -2.04 17.18
C GLU A 164 23.77 -3.09 16.89
N VAL A 165 23.07 -2.90 15.76
CA VAL A 165 22.00 -3.80 15.30
C VAL A 165 22.30 -4.24 13.88
N HIS A 166 22.49 -5.54 13.68
CA HIS A 166 22.74 -6.13 12.37
C HIS A 166 21.44 -6.56 11.70
N ILE A 167 21.31 -6.29 10.41
CA ILE A 167 20.10 -6.56 9.64
C ILE A 167 20.49 -7.28 8.35
N ILE A 168 20.07 -8.53 8.24
CA ILE A 168 20.14 -9.28 6.98
C ILE A 168 18.84 -9.02 6.22
N TYR A 169 18.92 -8.56 4.97
CA TYR A 169 17.75 -8.25 4.15
C TYR A 169 17.79 -9.01 2.81
N ALA A 170 16.99 -10.07 2.73
CA ALA A 170 16.74 -10.83 1.51
C ALA A 170 15.62 -10.18 0.65
N GLY A 171 15.89 -9.99 -0.64
CA GLY A 171 14.97 -9.29 -1.56
C GLY A 171 15.00 -7.77 -1.38
N SER A 172 16.21 -7.21 -1.25
CA SER A 172 16.43 -5.82 -0.82
C SER A 172 16.57 -4.80 -1.96
N ALA A 173 16.76 -5.24 -3.22
CA ALA A 173 16.95 -4.33 -4.34
C ALA A 173 15.61 -3.74 -4.86
N PRO A 174 15.62 -2.56 -5.49
CA PRO A 174 16.77 -1.66 -5.72
C PRO A 174 17.23 -0.90 -4.46
N GLY A 175 16.44 -0.94 -3.37
CA GLY A 175 16.82 -0.40 -2.07
C GLY A 175 16.78 1.12 -1.91
N ASP A 176 16.18 1.88 -2.83
CA ASP A 176 16.10 3.35 -2.75
C ASP A 176 15.51 3.85 -1.42
N ASN A 177 14.50 3.13 -0.91
CA ASN A 177 13.89 3.39 0.39
C ASN A 177 14.85 3.12 1.55
N ILE A 178 15.73 2.13 1.45
CA ILE A 178 16.68 1.75 2.50
C ILE A 178 17.67 2.89 2.77
N HIS A 179 18.04 3.66 1.75
CA HIS A 179 18.91 4.83 1.93
C HIS A 179 18.33 5.87 2.92
N ILE A 180 17.01 6.05 2.99
CA ILE A 180 16.39 6.93 4.00
C ILE A 180 16.48 6.29 5.39
N ILE A 181 16.40 4.96 5.47
CA ILE A 181 16.40 4.21 6.72
C ILE A 181 17.75 4.32 7.42
N PHE A 182 18.84 4.40 6.67
CA PHE A 182 20.18 4.64 7.21
C PHE A 182 20.22 5.87 8.12
N ASP A 183 19.71 7.00 7.63
CA ASP A 183 19.66 8.25 8.39
C ASP A 183 18.72 8.16 9.61
N LEU A 184 17.63 7.38 9.50
CA LEU A 184 16.66 7.21 10.59
C LEU A 184 17.21 6.32 11.72
N PHE A 185 18.04 5.32 11.40
CA PHE A 185 18.54 4.34 12.35
C PHE A 185 20.06 4.21 12.22
N PRO A 186 20.84 5.19 12.70
CA PRO A 186 22.29 5.25 12.52
C PRO A 186 23.06 4.11 13.19
N ASN A 187 22.46 3.41 14.17
CA ASN A 187 23.05 2.27 14.86
C ASN A 187 22.86 0.92 14.13
N THR A 188 22.35 0.94 12.89
CA THR A 188 22.09 -0.28 12.12
C THR A 188 23.21 -0.59 11.12
N LEU A 189 23.51 -1.87 10.96
CA LEU A 189 24.46 -2.41 9.99
C LEU A 189 23.75 -3.41 9.07
N TRP A 190 23.94 -3.28 7.76
CA TRP A 190 23.10 -3.92 6.75
C TRP A 190 23.88 -4.90 5.88
N TYR A 191 23.28 -6.08 5.69
CA TYR A 191 23.70 -7.10 4.74
C TYR A 191 22.56 -7.25 3.74
N LEU A 192 22.79 -6.82 2.49
CA LEU A 192 21.75 -6.64 1.49
C LEU A 192 21.91 -7.69 0.39
N ILE A 193 20.90 -8.53 0.22
CA ILE A 193 20.94 -9.64 -0.74
C ILE A 193 19.75 -9.53 -1.69
N ASP A 194 20.03 -9.52 -2.98
CA ASP A 194 19.04 -9.57 -4.06
C ASP A 194 19.75 -9.91 -5.38
N PRO A 195 19.17 -10.73 -6.28
CA PRO A 195 19.77 -10.99 -7.59
C PRO A 195 19.82 -9.76 -8.50
N ARG A 196 19.06 -8.70 -8.19
CA ARG A 196 19.08 -7.44 -8.94
C ARG A 196 20.08 -6.47 -8.31
N LYS A 197 20.68 -5.65 -9.16
CA LYS A 197 21.56 -4.55 -8.75
C LYS A 197 20.86 -3.58 -7.79
N HIS A 198 21.56 -3.17 -6.74
CA HIS A 198 21.14 -2.11 -5.83
C HIS A 198 21.41 -0.73 -6.42
N PHE A 199 20.78 0.29 -5.85
CA PHE A 199 21.06 1.69 -6.18
C PHE A 199 22.50 2.05 -5.78
N ASP A 200 23.25 2.75 -6.66
CA ASP A 200 24.71 2.95 -6.51
C ASP A 200 25.13 3.53 -5.14
N LYS A 201 24.35 4.45 -4.55
CA LYS A 201 24.69 5.02 -3.22
C LYS A 201 24.63 4.02 -2.06
N ILE A 202 24.09 2.83 -2.27
CA ILE A 202 24.04 1.78 -1.24
C ILE A 202 25.43 1.18 -1.02
N TYR A 203 26.19 0.92 -2.09
CA TYR A 203 27.47 0.20 -2.00
C TYR A 203 28.53 0.93 -1.18
N GLU A 204 28.53 2.27 -1.22
CA GLU A 204 29.52 3.11 -0.52
C GLU A 204 29.06 3.55 0.87
N HIS A 205 27.82 3.21 1.27
CA HIS A 205 27.28 3.71 2.51
C HIS A 205 27.90 3.00 3.73
N LYS A 206 28.40 3.76 4.71
CA LYS A 206 29.11 3.24 5.90
C LYS A 206 28.36 2.17 6.73
N GLN A 207 27.03 2.19 6.67
CA GLN A 207 26.16 1.23 7.36
C GLN A 207 25.97 -0.07 6.58
N VAL A 208 26.35 -0.13 5.30
CA VAL A 208 26.29 -1.35 4.49
C VAL A 208 27.59 -2.11 4.70
N LYS A 209 27.47 -3.33 5.20
CA LYS A 209 28.60 -4.22 5.48
C LYS A 209 28.86 -5.19 4.34
N GLU A 210 27.81 -5.58 3.63
CA GLU A 210 27.91 -6.54 2.55
C GLU A 210 26.73 -6.39 1.59
N VAL A 211 27.00 -6.48 0.30
CA VAL A 211 25.99 -6.59 -0.75
C VAL A 211 26.27 -7.87 -1.53
N ILE A 212 25.25 -8.72 -1.67
CA ILE A 212 25.34 -9.98 -2.43
C ILE A 212 24.32 -9.91 -3.56
N GLU A 213 24.81 -9.83 -4.79
CA GLU A 213 23.99 -9.77 -6.02
C GLU A 213 23.58 -11.18 -6.48
N ASP A 214 22.87 -11.91 -5.62
CA ASP A 214 22.41 -13.27 -5.88
C ASP A 214 21.08 -13.56 -5.15
N TYR A 215 20.46 -14.68 -5.46
CA TYR A 215 19.35 -15.23 -4.70
C TYR A 215 19.79 -15.57 -3.28
N PHE A 216 18.93 -15.27 -2.30
CA PHE A 216 19.13 -15.75 -0.94
C PHE A 216 18.79 -17.23 -0.88
N THR A 217 19.74 -18.08 -0.46
CA THR A 217 19.57 -19.53 -0.37
C THR A 217 19.84 -20.04 1.04
N ASN A 218 19.67 -21.35 1.27
CA ASN A 218 20.06 -21.98 2.53
C ASN A 218 21.57 -21.88 2.78
N GLU A 219 22.39 -21.88 1.73
CA GLU A 219 23.84 -21.67 1.83
C GLU A 219 24.16 -20.24 2.28
N THR A 220 23.46 -19.24 1.73
CA THR A 220 23.55 -17.84 2.20
C THR A 220 23.13 -17.72 3.66
N ALA A 221 22.06 -18.39 4.07
CA ALA A 221 21.61 -18.41 5.46
C ALA A 221 22.67 -19.04 6.39
N LEU A 222 23.26 -20.17 6.00
CA LEU A 222 24.33 -20.85 6.75
C LEU A 222 25.59 -19.99 6.84
N TYR A 223 25.95 -19.28 5.77
CA TYR A 223 27.05 -18.32 5.77
C TYR A 223 26.87 -17.26 6.86
N PHE A 224 25.68 -16.63 6.94
CA PHE A 224 25.41 -15.63 7.96
C PHE A 224 25.32 -16.21 9.37
N ALA A 225 24.80 -17.43 9.53
CA ALA A 225 24.82 -18.14 10.81
C ALA A 225 26.27 -18.37 11.30
N ASN A 226 27.16 -18.79 10.39
CA ASN A 226 28.56 -19.08 10.70
C ASN A 226 29.42 -17.83 10.95
N LYS A 227 28.98 -16.65 10.47
CA LYS A 227 29.62 -15.37 10.82
C LYS A 227 29.50 -15.00 12.31
N ASN A 228 28.67 -15.70 13.09
CA ASN A 228 28.49 -15.47 14.54
C ASN A 228 28.12 -14.01 14.89
N ILE A 229 27.42 -13.32 13.98
CA ILE A 229 27.03 -11.90 14.13
C ILE A 229 26.22 -11.68 15.43
N SER A 230 25.35 -12.64 15.78
CA SER A 230 24.44 -12.55 16.91
C SER A 230 25.09 -12.75 18.28
N THR A 231 26.37 -13.17 18.35
CA THR A 231 27.03 -13.50 19.63
C THR A 231 27.23 -12.29 20.54
N ASN A 232 27.37 -11.09 19.96
CA ASN A 232 27.61 -9.85 20.69
C ASN A 232 26.59 -8.74 20.40
N HIS A 233 25.73 -8.94 19.40
CA HIS A 233 24.89 -7.88 18.85
C HIS A 233 23.49 -8.36 18.50
N LYS A 234 22.54 -7.43 18.47
CA LYS A 234 21.16 -7.72 18.06
C LYS A 234 21.15 -8.04 16.56
N LEU A 235 20.66 -9.22 16.19
CA LEU A 235 20.52 -9.65 14.79
C LEU A 235 19.05 -9.70 14.38
N LEU A 236 18.72 -9.03 13.29
CA LEU A 236 17.39 -8.97 12.70
C LEU A 236 17.42 -9.55 11.27
N PHE A 237 16.30 -10.11 10.84
CA PHE A 237 16.17 -10.64 9.48
C PHE A 237 14.92 -10.13 8.79
N ILE A 238 15.07 -9.50 7.63
CA ILE A 238 13.99 -9.03 6.79
C ILE A 238 13.97 -9.87 5.52
N SER A 239 12.78 -10.30 5.11
CA SER A 239 12.59 -10.98 3.83
C SER A 239 11.39 -10.42 3.08
N ASP A 240 11.66 -9.87 1.89
CA ASP A 240 10.65 -9.40 0.93
C ASP A 240 10.79 -10.10 -0.43
N ILE A 241 11.22 -11.36 -0.42
CA ILE A 241 11.33 -12.17 -1.62
C ILE A 241 9.97 -12.35 -2.31
N ARG A 242 10.03 -12.54 -3.62
CA ARG A 242 8.87 -12.89 -4.44
C ARG A 242 9.36 -13.59 -5.70
N VAL A 243 9.15 -14.90 -5.80
CA VAL A 243 9.47 -15.63 -7.04
C VAL A 243 8.33 -15.48 -8.03
N GLU A 244 7.11 -15.83 -7.61
CA GLU A 244 5.92 -15.75 -8.46
C GLU A 244 4.65 -15.45 -7.66
N PRO A 245 3.58 -14.94 -8.31
CA PRO A 245 2.41 -14.50 -7.58
C PRO A 245 1.42 -15.59 -7.18
N SER A 246 1.58 -16.81 -7.68
CA SER A 246 0.71 -17.99 -7.46
C SER A 246 0.60 -18.34 -5.97
N ASP A 247 -0.44 -19.09 -5.61
CA ASP A 247 -0.60 -19.58 -4.24
C ASP A 247 0.53 -20.54 -3.84
N ASP A 248 0.97 -21.41 -4.75
CA ASP A 248 2.11 -22.31 -4.54
C ASP A 248 3.42 -21.54 -4.35
N GLY A 249 3.63 -20.47 -5.13
CA GLY A 249 4.77 -19.58 -5.01
C GLY A 249 4.85 -18.89 -3.65
N ILE A 250 3.72 -18.40 -3.12
CA ILE A 250 3.70 -17.85 -1.75
C ILE A 250 4.09 -18.90 -0.73
N ILE A 251 3.54 -20.12 -0.84
CA ILE A 251 3.78 -21.18 0.14
C ILE A 251 5.26 -21.52 0.12
N LYS A 252 5.86 -21.62 -1.06
CA LYS A 252 7.30 -21.82 -1.25
C LYS A 252 8.11 -20.67 -0.61
N ASP A 253 7.81 -19.42 -0.97
CA ASP A 253 8.50 -18.24 -0.43
C ASP A 253 8.40 -18.21 1.12
N GLN A 254 7.21 -18.42 1.66
CA GLN A 254 6.95 -18.41 3.11
C GLN A 254 7.63 -19.57 3.85
N ASN A 255 7.75 -20.74 3.23
CA ASN A 255 8.50 -21.86 3.79
C ASN A 255 10.00 -21.56 3.79
N GLN A 256 10.54 -21.00 2.70
CA GLN A 256 11.94 -20.58 2.63
C GLN A 256 12.28 -19.54 3.71
N GLN A 257 11.41 -18.54 3.91
CA GLN A 257 11.55 -17.56 4.99
C GLN A 257 11.70 -18.20 6.36
N ILE A 258 10.93 -19.26 6.65
CA ILE A 258 11.03 -19.99 7.93
C ILE A 258 12.31 -20.82 8.01
N GLU A 259 12.70 -21.51 6.94
CA GLU A 259 13.94 -22.30 6.96
C GLU A 259 15.15 -21.38 7.21
N TRP A 260 15.20 -20.22 6.56
CA TRP A 260 16.23 -19.22 6.83
C TRP A 260 16.16 -18.66 8.24
N HIS A 261 14.96 -18.42 8.78
CA HIS A 261 14.80 -18.03 10.18
C HIS A 261 15.41 -19.06 11.14
N LYS A 262 15.15 -20.35 10.92
CA LYS A 262 15.68 -21.45 11.76
C LYS A 262 17.20 -21.57 11.66
N ILE A 263 17.76 -21.34 10.48
CA ILE A 263 19.21 -21.39 10.24
C ILE A 263 19.90 -20.18 10.89
N ILE A 264 19.43 -18.97 10.61
CA ILE A 264 20.06 -17.71 11.04
C ILE A 264 19.83 -17.46 12.53
N LYS A 265 18.69 -17.91 13.08
CA LYS A 265 18.22 -17.65 14.45
C LYS A 265 18.24 -16.16 14.83
N PRO A 266 17.61 -15.28 14.03
CA PRO A 266 17.56 -13.85 14.34
C PRO A 266 16.65 -13.60 15.54
N MET A 267 16.92 -12.53 16.30
CA MET A 267 16.08 -12.16 17.44
C MET A 267 14.64 -11.85 17.01
N TYR A 268 14.51 -11.18 15.86
CA TYR A 268 13.23 -10.93 15.20
C TYR A 268 13.34 -11.07 13.69
N SER A 269 12.24 -11.54 13.08
CA SER A 269 12.07 -11.55 11.64
C SER A 269 10.88 -10.74 11.18
N TRP A 270 11.05 -10.07 10.04
CA TRP A 270 10.03 -9.26 9.38
C TRP A 270 9.75 -9.80 7.98
N PHE A 271 8.65 -10.55 7.86
CA PHE A 271 8.35 -11.31 6.65
C PHE A 271 7.18 -10.72 5.89
N LYS A 272 7.33 -10.66 4.56
CA LYS A 272 6.20 -10.60 3.64
C LYS A 272 5.28 -11.79 3.88
N PHE A 273 3.99 -11.56 4.14
CA PHE A 273 3.06 -12.65 4.46
C PHE A 273 1.68 -12.45 3.84
N ARG A 274 1.11 -13.51 3.24
CA ARG A 274 -0.33 -13.63 2.97
C ARG A 274 -0.80 -15.07 3.13
N CYS A 275 -2.03 -15.26 3.61
CA CYS A 275 -2.66 -16.56 3.46
C CYS A 275 -2.95 -16.84 1.97
N PRO A 276 -2.65 -18.04 1.46
CA PRO A 276 -3.11 -18.48 0.15
C PRO A 276 -4.65 -18.48 0.08
N PHE A 277 -5.20 -18.16 -1.09
CA PHE A 277 -6.65 -18.08 -1.32
C PHE A 277 -7.29 -19.47 -1.44
N ASN A 278 -6.59 -20.41 -2.08
CA ASN A 278 -7.14 -21.71 -2.46
C ASN A 278 -6.98 -22.81 -1.38
N ILE A 279 -6.43 -22.49 -0.21
CA ILE A 279 -6.26 -23.48 0.87
C ILE A 279 -7.55 -23.71 1.65
N ASN A 280 -7.80 -24.98 1.99
CA ASN A 280 -8.89 -25.49 2.83
C ASN A 280 -8.96 -24.84 4.22
N THR A 281 -9.46 -23.60 4.31
CA THR A 281 -9.81 -22.81 5.53
C THR A 281 -8.70 -22.61 6.59
N LYS A 282 -7.73 -23.52 6.74
CA LYS A 282 -6.67 -23.56 7.75
C LYS A 282 -5.31 -23.62 7.07
N TYR A 283 -4.51 -22.56 7.22
CA TYR A 283 -3.13 -22.49 6.74
C TYR A 283 -2.17 -22.66 7.92
N LYS A 284 -1.40 -23.76 7.93
CA LYS A 284 -0.39 -24.03 8.97
C LYS A 284 0.85 -23.19 8.71
N TYR A 285 1.26 -22.43 9.71
CA TYR A 285 2.45 -21.58 9.68
C TYR A 285 2.87 -21.28 11.14
N TYR A 286 3.38 -20.09 11.43
CA TYR A 286 3.84 -19.70 12.76
C TYR A 286 3.12 -18.46 13.28
N LYS A 287 2.95 -18.42 14.61
CA LYS A 287 2.29 -17.33 15.33
C LYS A 287 3.19 -16.09 15.31
N GLY A 288 2.65 -14.99 14.85
CA GLY A 288 3.32 -13.68 14.86
C GLY A 288 2.31 -12.55 14.79
N ILE A 289 2.80 -11.32 14.92
CA ILE A 289 1.94 -10.13 14.80
C ILE A 289 1.87 -9.75 13.33
N ASN A 290 0.65 -9.75 12.79
CA ASN A 290 0.39 -9.36 11.40
C ASN A 290 0.09 -7.85 11.35
N TYR A 291 1.04 -7.07 10.86
CA TYR A 291 0.91 -5.63 10.69
C TYR A 291 0.32 -5.27 9.33
N LEU A 292 -0.60 -4.31 9.34
CA LEU A 292 -1.16 -3.69 8.14
C LEU A 292 -0.10 -2.79 7.49
N GLN A 293 -0.21 -2.59 6.18
CA GLN A 293 0.77 -1.86 5.38
C GLN A 293 0.15 -0.57 4.83
N PRO A 294 0.71 0.62 5.14
CA PRO A 294 0.24 1.86 4.51
C PRO A 294 0.68 1.90 3.04
N TYR A 295 -0.15 2.48 2.16
CA TYR A 295 0.12 2.63 0.72
C TYR A 295 0.31 1.30 -0.05
N ALA A 296 -0.20 0.20 0.51
CA ALA A 296 -0.26 -1.09 -0.18
C ALA A 296 -1.15 -1.04 -1.43
N PRO A 297 -1.05 -2.02 -2.36
CA PRO A 297 -2.04 -2.15 -3.44
C PRO A 297 -3.47 -2.17 -2.88
N ILE A 298 -4.40 -1.60 -3.64
CA ILE A 298 -5.76 -1.25 -3.17
C ILE A 298 -6.51 -2.44 -2.56
N SER A 299 -6.39 -3.61 -3.18
CA SER A 299 -7.04 -4.86 -2.76
C SER A 299 -6.07 -5.85 -2.11
N SER A 300 -4.90 -5.39 -1.66
CA SER A 300 -3.85 -6.29 -1.14
C SER A 300 -4.30 -7.06 0.10
N THR A 301 -4.05 -8.37 0.12
CA THR A 301 -4.14 -9.21 1.31
C THR A 301 -2.77 -9.49 1.94
N GLU A 302 -1.73 -8.80 1.48
CA GLU A 302 -0.38 -8.88 2.04
C GLU A 302 -0.31 -8.10 3.35
N THR A 303 0.23 -8.73 4.38
CA THR A 303 0.64 -8.08 5.64
C THR A 303 2.14 -8.26 5.84
N ARG A 304 2.67 -7.63 6.89
CA ARG A 304 4.01 -7.92 7.38
C ARG A 304 3.92 -8.69 8.68
N LEU A 305 4.53 -9.87 8.73
CA LEU A 305 4.52 -10.74 9.88
C LEU A 305 5.79 -10.52 10.70
N LEU A 306 5.61 -10.12 11.97
CA LEU A 306 6.67 -10.09 12.97
C LEU A 306 6.74 -11.42 13.69
N LEU A 307 7.89 -12.08 13.59
CA LEU A 307 8.23 -13.30 14.33
C LEU A 307 9.34 -13.02 15.33
N LYS A 308 9.29 -13.70 16.47
CA LYS A 308 10.42 -13.81 17.40
C LYS A 308 11.32 -14.97 16.98
N GLN A 309 12.53 -15.03 17.54
CA GLN A 309 13.47 -16.13 17.38
C GLN A 309 12.84 -17.51 17.64
N ASP A 310 12.08 -17.63 18.74
CA ASP A 310 11.40 -18.88 19.07
C ASP A 310 10.07 -18.96 18.34
N LEU A 311 10.01 -19.89 17.38
CA LEU A 311 8.86 -20.10 16.54
C LEU A 311 7.78 -20.93 17.26
N ILE A 312 6.53 -20.46 17.20
CA ILE A 312 5.37 -21.14 17.77
C ILE A 312 4.44 -21.54 16.63
N GLU A 313 4.21 -22.85 16.45
CA GLU A 313 3.29 -23.34 15.42
C GLU A 313 1.88 -22.75 15.57
N TYR A 314 1.25 -22.45 14.44
CA TYR A 314 -0.08 -21.84 14.41
C TYR A 314 -0.86 -22.22 13.16
N SER A 315 -2.18 -22.18 13.25
CA SER A 315 -3.07 -22.39 12.10
C SER A 315 -3.94 -21.15 11.86
N TYR A 316 -3.62 -20.43 10.79
CA TYR A 316 -4.39 -19.27 10.34
C TYR A 316 -5.69 -19.72 9.70
N ASN A 317 -6.80 -19.04 10.02
CA ASN A 317 -8.03 -19.22 9.26
C ASN A 317 -8.00 -18.31 8.02
N SER A 318 -7.70 -18.86 6.83
CA SER A 318 -7.51 -18.09 5.59
C SER A 318 -8.73 -17.24 5.23
N LYS A 319 -9.95 -17.80 5.37
CA LYS A 319 -11.20 -17.06 5.10
C LYS A 319 -11.42 -15.89 6.07
N LYS A 320 -11.04 -16.05 7.34
CA LYS A 320 -11.08 -14.97 8.35
C LYS A 320 -10.03 -13.90 8.06
N TYR A 321 -8.82 -14.31 7.69
CA TYR A 321 -7.71 -13.42 7.32
C TYR A 321 -8.10 -12.55 6.12
N GLU A 322 -8.54 -13.19 5.03
CA GLU A 322 -8.98 -12.53 3.81
C GLU A 322 -10.16 -11.59 4.07
N GLY A 323 -11.22 -12.06 4.73
CA GLY A 323 -12.40 -11.25 4.98
C GLY A 323 -12.13 -10.03 5.87
N LYS A 324 -11.14 -10.10 6.77
CA LYS A 324 -10.68 -8.95 7.56
C LYS A 324 -9.95 -7.93 6.68
N LEU A 325 -9.03 -8.37 5.82
CA LEU A 325 -8.29 -7.47 4.93
C LEU A 325 -9.18 -6.86 3.87
N LEU A 326 -10.19 -7.60 3.40
CA LEU A 326 -11.22 -7.06 2.52
C LEU A 326 -12.02 -5.96 3.22
N TYR A 327 -12.47 -6.17 4.47
CA TYR A 327 -13.14 -5.13 5.26
C TYR A 327 -12.23 -3.91 5.45
N PHE A 328 -10.96 -4.14 5.78
CA PHE A 328 -9.98 -3.07 5.92
C PHE A 328 -9.85 -2.27 4.62
N ASN A 329 -9.57 -2.91 3.49
CA ASN A 329 -9.36 -2.24 2.21
C ASN A 329 -10.62 -1.49 1.72
N ARG A 330 -11.81 -2.04 1.96
CA ARG A 330 -13.06 -1.52 1.38
C ARG A 330 -13.78 -0.51 2.27
N ILE A 331 -13.56 -0.57 3.58
CA ILE A 331 -14.26 0.25 4.58
C ILE A 331 -13.28 1.12 5.36
N ILE A 332 -12.31 0.51 6.05
CA ILE A 332 -11.42 1.25 6.98
C ILE A 332 -10.42 2.14 6.25
N ARG A 333 -9.78 1.63 5.20
CA ARG A 333 -8.70 2.32 4.48
C ARG A 333 -9.17 3.63 3.81
N PRO A 334 -10.32 3.68 3.12
CA PRO A 334 -10.87 4.93 2.55
C PRO A 334 -11.65 5.77 3.58
N SER A 335 -11.64 5.43 4.87
CA SER A 335 -12.35 6.18 5.91
C SER A 335 -11.59 7.42 6.38
N TYR A 336 -12.26 8.27 7.17
CA TYR A 336 -11.68 9.48 7.78
C TYR A 336 -11.26 9.22 9.23
N PHE A 337 -10.01 9.50 9.57
CA PHE A 337 -9.48 9.35 10.94
C PHE A 337 -9.52 10.68 11.68
N ILE A 338 -10.47 10.81 12.63
CA ILE A 338 -10.73 12.08 13.34
C ILE A 338 -9.53 12.55 14.17
N LYS A 339 -8.78 11.60 14.74
CA LYS A 339 -7.61 11.89 15.58
C LYS A 339 -6.31 11.93 14.78
N SER A 340 -6.38 12.15 13.46
CA SER A 340 -5.19 12.40 12.68
C SER A 340 -4.49 13.64 13.24
N ILE A 341 -3.17 13.56 13.34
CA ILE A 341 -2.30 14.67 13.73
C ILE A 341 -1.93 15.55 12.51
N ILE A 342 -2.46 15.21 11.33
CA ILE A 342 -2.27 15.96 10.11
C ILE A 342 -3.23 17.16 10.13
N SER A 343 -2.67 18.36 10.03
CA SER A 343 -3.47 19.58 9.82
C SER A 343 -4.08 19.58 8.42
N ASP A 344 -5.28 20.16 8.26
CA ASP A 344 -5.93 20.30 6.94
C ASP A 344 -4.97 20.98 5.95
N ASN A 345 -4.63 20.26 4.87
CA ASN A 345 -3.72 20.73 3.83
C ASN A 345 -4.04 20.04 2.49
N ASN A 346 -3.45 20.53 1.40
CA ASN A 346 -3.73 20.00 0.05
C ASN A 346 -2.92 18.75 -0.31
N TYR A 347 -1.98 18.32 0.52
CA TYR A 347 -1.02 17.28 0.21
C TYR A 347 -1.29 15.96 0.94
N PHE A 348 -1.32 15.95 2.27
CA PHE A 348 -1.74 14.81 3.08
C PHE A 348 -3.14 15.03 3.62
N ASP A 349 -3.91 13.95 3.74
CA ASP A 349 -5.29 13.99 4.21
C ASP A 349 -5.49 13.12 5.46
N HIS A 350 -6.76 12.97 5.86
CA HIS A 350 -7.17 12.19 7.02
C HIS A 350 -7.47 10.72 6.68
N CYS A 351 -7.00 10.21 5.54
CA CYS A 351 -7.15 8.81 5.18
C CYS A 351 -6.31 7.90 6.08
N TYR A 352 -6.54 6.59 6.00
CA TYR A 352 -5.77 5.61 6.76
C TYR A 352 -4.26 5.71 6.51
N ASP A 353 -3.85 5.77 5.24
CA ASP A 353 -2.44 5.69 4.84
C ASP A 353 -1.64 6.91 5.30
N CYS A 354 -2.21 8.11 5.14
CA CYS A 354 -1.65 9.37 5.63
C CYS A 354 -1.58 9.37 7.17
N THR A 355 -2.67 8.99 7.83
CA THR A 355 -2.72 8.91 9.30
C THR A 355 -1.67 7.93 9.82
N TYR A 356 -1.51 6.77 9.19
CA TYR A 356 -0.51 5.79 9.60
C TYR A 356 0.91 6.32 9.43
N PHE A 357 1.21 6.98 8.31
CA PHE A 357 2.51 7.60 8.10
C PHE A 357 2.81 8.61 9.22
N SER A 358 1.87 9.50 9.53
CA SER A 358 2.04 10.46 10.63
C SER A 358 2.25 9.77 11.98
N TYR A 359 1.52 8.69 12.26
CA TYR A 359 1.64 7.89 13.48
C TYR A 359 3.03 7.25 13.61
N LEU A 360 3.58 6.71 12.52
CA LEU A 360 4.93 6.14 12.50
C LEU A 360 5.99 7.20 12.77
N ILE A 361 5.88 8.37 12.15
CA ILE A 361 6.82 9.47 12.38
C ILE A 361 6.72 9.99 13.81
N LYS A 362 5.51 10.14 14.36
CA LYS A 362 5.32 10.49 15.78
C LYS A 362 6.02 9.50 16.71
N ASN A 363 5.80 8.21 16.50
CA ASN A 363 6.38 7.16 17.33
C ASN A 363 7.90 7.11 17.19
N TYR A 364 8.42 7.32 15.99
CA TYR A 364 9.86 7.41 15.74
C TYR A 364 10.49 8.56 16.53
N ILE A 365 9.97 9.79 16.39
CA ILE A 365 10.51 10.97 17.09
C ILE A 365 10.48 10.77 18.62
N ASN A 366 9.39 10.20 19.13
CA ASN A 366 9.24 9.96 20.56
C ASN A 366 10.20 8.87 21.08
N LYS A 367 10.49 7.84 20.26
CA LYS A 367 11.32 6.70 20.67
C LYS A 367 12.81 6.93 20.42
N PHE A 368 13.17 7.71 19.41
CA PHE A 368 14.55 7.97 18.99
C PHE A 368 14.83 9.48 18.89
N PRO A 369 14.71 10.23 20.00
CA PRO A 369 14.90 11.67 20.00
C PRO A 369 16.29 12.10 19.51
N THR A 370 17.33 11.29 19.74
CA THR A 370 18.72 11.61 19.35
C THR A 370 19.06 11.17 17.92
N PHE A 371 18.28 10.27 17.32
CA PHE A 371 18.54 9.81 15.94
C PHE A 371 17.89 10.69 14.88
N ASN A 372 16.93 11.55 15.24
CA ASN A 372 16.13 12.31 14.28
C ASN A 372 16.99 13.16 13.32
N PRO A 373 17.08 12.80 12.02
CA PRO A 373 17.98 13.47 11.07
C PRO A 373 17.39 14.77 10.50
N TYR A 374 16.13 15.11 10.82
CA TYR A 374 15.41 16.17 10.12
C TYR A 374 15.51 17.56 10.76
N ASN A 375 16.25 17.71 11.87
CA ASN A 375 16.37 18.95 12.65
C ASN A 375 15.02 19.64 12.91
N SER A 376 13.94 18.84 12.99
CA SER A 376 12.57 19.28 13.19
C SER A 376 11.83 18.19 13.92
N SER A 377 10.99 18.55 14.88
CA SER A 377 10.03 17.66 15.51
C SER A 377 8.63 17.78 14.87
N ASN A 378 8.49 18.66 13.87
CA ASN A 378 7.25 18.82 13.14
C ASN A 378 7.02 17.62 12.21
N ILE A 379 5.98 16.84 12.53
CA ILE A 379 5.66 15.59 11.85
C ILE A 379 5.32 15.81 10.37
N PHE A 380 4.58 16.88 10.06
CA PHE A 380 4.20 17.21 8.69
C PHE A 380 5.43 17.53 7.83
N ASP A 381 6.36 18.31 8.36
CA ASP A 381 7.60 18.66 7.64
C ASP A 381 8.45 17.43 7.33
N ILE A 382 8.59 16.52 8.30
CA ILE A 382 9.31 15.25 8.12
C ILE A 382 8.63 14.39 7.05
N MET A 383 7.32 14.22 7.14
CA MET A 383 6.55 13.47 6.14
C MET A 383 6.76 14.06 4.74
N LYS A 384 6.68 15.38 4.60
CA LYS A 384 6.91 16.09 3.33
C LYS A 384 8.33 15.90 2.81
N LYS A 385 9.36 15.99 3.67
CA LYS A 385 10.76 15.73 3.29
C LYS A 385 10.96 14.31 2.77
N ILE A 386 10.45 13.31 3.48
CA ILE A 386 10.50 11.90 3.06
C ILE A 386 9.79 11.70 1.73
N THR A 387 8.57 12.22 1.58
CA THR A 387 7.80 12.04 0.35
C THR A 387 8.47 12.73 -0.84
N ASN A 388 9.01 13.94 -0.66
CA ASN A 388 9.74 14.65 -1.70
C ASN A 388 11.01 13.90 -2.12
N TYR A 389 11.71 13.27 -1.18
CA TYR A 389 12.89 12.46 -1.50
C TYR A 389 12.51 11.26 -2.40
N ILE A 390 11.47 10.52 -2.02
CA ILE A 390 10.98 9.38 -2.82
C ILE A 390 10.45 9.85 -4.18
N ALA A 391 9.76 11.00 -4.21
CA ALA A 391 9.18 11.57 -5.41
C ALA A 391 10.20 12.04 -6.46
N ARG A 392 11.46 12.29 -6.07
CA ARG A 392 12.52 12.62 -7.04
C ARG A 392 12.86 11.45 -7.97
N LYS A 393 12.60 10.22 -7.54
CA LYS A 393 12.91 9.00 -8.30
C LYS A 393 11.68 8.34 -8.92
N ARG A 394 10.48 8.70 -8.47
CA ARG A 394 9.19 8.10 -8.87
C ARG A 394 8.10 9.17 -8.84
N ASN A 395 7.08 9.04 -9.67
CA ASN A 395 5.95 9.97 -9.66
C ASN A 395 5.32 10.12 -8.27
N ASN A 396 4.98 11.36 -7.91
CA ASN A 396 4.35 11.69 -6.64
C ASN A 396 2.88 11.26 -6.65
N SER A 397 2.63 9.98 -6.36
CA SER A 397 1.29 9.39 -6.48
C SER A 397 0.24 10.06 -5.58
N ILE A 398 0.64 10.57 -4.40
CA ILE A 398 -0.27 11.26 -3.48
C ILE A 398 -0.73 12.60 -4.08
N ALA A 399 0.22 13.45 -4.48
CA ALA A 399 -0.12 14.74 -5.05
C ALA A 399 -0.91 14.60 -6.36
N ASN A 400 -0.52 13.65 -7.21
CA ASN A 400 -1.20 13.37 -8.46
C ASN A 400 -2.66 12.95 -8.24
N MET A 401 -2.91 12.02 -7.30
CA MET A 401 -4.26 11.55 -6.99
C MET A 401 -5.12 12.66 -6.35
N ASN A 402 -4.57 13.41 -5.40
CA ASN A 402 -5.28 14.51 -4.76
C ASN A 402 -5.69 15.60 -5.76
N ASN A 403 -4.77 15.99 -6.65
CA ASN A 403 -5.05 16.95 -7.70
C ASN A 403 -6.11 16.40 -8.67
N TYR A 404 -5.98 15.13 -9.08
CA TYR A 404 -6.95 14.49 -9.95
C TYR A 404 -8.36 14.52 -9.36
N ILE A 405 -8.53 14.14 -8.10
CA ILE A 405 -9.84 14.09 -7.45
C ILE A 405 -10.44 15.49 -7.29
N ARG A 406 -9.66 16.46 -6.81
CA ARG A 406 -10.17 17.82 -6.62
C ARG A 406 -10.57 18.48 -7.93
N THR A 407 -9.77 18.33 -8.99
CA THR A 407 -10.07 18.93 -10.29
C THR A 407 -11.16 18.19 -11.06
N ASN A 408 -11.31 16.87 -10.92
CA ASN A 408 -12.20 16.09 -11.81
C ASN A 408 -13.45 15.49 -11.13
N LEU A 409 -13.46 15.30 -9.81
CA LEU A 409 -14.60 14.70 -9.09
C LEU A 409 -15.40 15.69 -8.24
N ILE A 410 -14.78 16.79 -7.80
CA ILE A 410 -15.39 17.69 -6.81
C ILE A 410 -15.92 18.97 -7.46
N PHE A 411 -15.12 19.59 -8.34
CA PHE A 411 -15.43 20.89 -8.90
C PHE A 411 -15.62 20.78 -10.40
N ASN A 412 -16.86 21.02 -10.83
CA ASN A 412 -17.23 21.64 -12.12
C ASN A 412 -18.77 21.58 -12.25
N ASP A 413 -19.46 22.27 -11.33
CA ASP A 413 -20.85 22.68 -11.57
C ASP A 413 -20.80 23.92 -12.48
N ASN A 414 -20.57 23.73 -13.79
CA ASN A 414 -20.75 24.80 -14.79
C ASN A 414 -21.73 24.33 -15.85
#